data_AF-A0A147HVA3-F1
#
_entry.id   AF-A0A147HVA3-F1
#
_cell.length_a   1.000
_cell.length_b   1.000
_cell.length_c   1.000
_cell.angle_alpha   90.00
_cell.angle_beta   90.00
_cell.angle_gamma   90.00
#
_symmetry.space_group_name_H-M   'P 1'
#
loop_
_entity.id
_entity.type
_entity.pdbx_description
1 polymer ?
#
loop_
_entity_poly.entity_id
_entity_poly.type
_entity_poly.pdbx_seq_one_letter_code
_entity_poly.pdbx_strand_id
1 'polypeptide(L)'
;MKRRLRALARDLLPVKGIAGADHVLIGRQGGIERDYAALTAELSKALSRAASPDTAPHDKPREPRVHHGRGKGRGPRGGAHRSPESPKESIQEPGRP
;
A
#
# COMPACT_ATOMS: atom_id res chain seq x y z
N MET A 1 -2.71 29.14 -13.36
CA MET A 1 -2.20 27.83 -13.84
C MET A 1 -3.11 27.11 -14.85
N LYS A 2 -4.42 26.93 -14.58
CA LYS A 2 -5.36 26.20 -15.48
C LYS A 2 -5.30 26.62 -16.96
N ARG A 3 -5.14 27.92 -17.26
CA ARG A 3 -4.98 28.43 -18.64
C ARG A 3 -3.72 27.89 -19.33
N ARG A 4 -2.58 27.85 -18.63
CA ARG A 4 -1.30 27.36 -19.16
C ARG A 4 -1.36 25.86 -19.45
N LEU A 5 -1.93 25.08 -18.53
CA LEU A 5 -2.12 23.63 -18.75
C LEU A 5 -3.00 23.34 -19.96
N ARG A 6 -4.07 24.13 -20.17
CA ARG A 6 -4.91 23.98 -21.37
C ARG A 6 -4.17 24.33 -22.67
N ALA A 7 -3.30 25.33 -22.65
CA ALA A 7 -2.46 25.65 -23.80
C ALA A 7 -1.50 24.48 -24.11
N LEU A 8 -0.77 24.00 -23.11
CA LEU A 8 0.12 22.83 -23.24
C LEU A 8 -0.62 21.59 -23.75
N ALA A 9 -1.83 21.34 -23.24
CA ALA A 9 -2.66 20.23 -23.67
C ALA A 9 -3.05 20.34 -25.15
N ARG A 10 -3.42 21.54 -25.62
CA ARG A 10 -3.75 21.75 -27.03
C ARG A 10 -2.56 21.59 -27.96
N ASP A 11 -1.38 21.98 -27.51
CA ASP A 11 -0.16 21.87 -28.33
C ASP A 11 0.36 20.42 -28.39
N LEU A 12 0.33 19.70 -27.26
CA LEU A 12 1.00 18.40 -27.13
C LEU A 12 0.08 17.18 -27.25
N LEU A 13 -1.18 17.24 -26.84
CA LEU A 13 -2.07 16.07 -26.90
C LEU A 13 -2.37 15.61 -28.34
N PRO A 14 -2.55 16.49 -29.34
CA PRO A 14 -2.76 16.03 -30.72
C PRO A 14 -1.56 15.27 -31.30
N VAL A 15 -0.35 15.57 -30.82
CA VAL A 15 0.91 15.02 -31.36
C VAL A 15 1.42 13.82 -30.55
N LYS A 16 1.31 13.89 -29.23
CA LYS A 16 1.93 12.93 -28.29
C LYS A 16 0.94 12.33 -27.29
N GLY A 17 -0.34 12.65 -27.41
CA GLY A 17 -1.39 12.08 -26.57
C GLY A 17 -1.63 10.60 -26.89
N ILE A 18 -2.19 9.89 -25.92
CA ILE A 18 -2.56 8.49 -26.07
C ILE A 18 -4.01 8.42 -26.58
N ALA A 19 -4.21 7.88 -27.77
CA ALA A 19 -5.55 7.74 -28.34
C ALA A 19 -6.43 6.86 -27.44
N GLY A 20 -7.65 7.31 -27.16
CA GLY A 20 -8.60 6.59 -26.31
C GLY A 20 -8.36 6.72 -24.80
N ALA A 21 -7.41 7.53 -24.35
CA ALA A 21 -7.14 7.77 -22.93
C ALA A 21 -7.66 9.12 -22.43
N ASP A 22 -8.24 9.13 -21.22
CA ASP A 22 -8.62 10.35 -20.50
C ASP A 22 -7.41 10.98 -19.80
N HIS A 23 -6.89 12.07 -20.35
CA HIS A 23 -5.70 12.75 -19.81
C HIS A 23 -6.09 13.72 -18.69
N VAL A 24 -5.74 13.39 -17.44
CA VAL A 24 -5.93 14.29 -16.29
C VAL A 24 -4.62 15.01 -15.97
N LEU A 25 -4.60 16.34 -16.17
CA LEU A 25 -3.45 17.19 -15.83
C LEU A 25 -3.64 17.88 -14.49
N ILE A 26 -2.76 17.60 -13.52
CA ILE A 26 -2.77 18.22 -12.19
C ILE A 26 -1.65 19.25 -12.09
N GLY A 27 -2.02 20.52 -11.94
CA GLY A 27 -1.05 21.59 -11.69
C GLY A 27 -0.46 21.46 -10.29
N ARG A 28 0.87 21.39 -10.20
CA ARG A 28 1.61 21.38 -8.92
C ARG A 28 1.84 22.82 -8.44
N GLN A 29 2.00 22.99 -7.12
CA GLN A 29 2.50 24.23 -6.52
C GLN A 29 3.83 24.62 -7.20
N GLY A 30 3.98 25.90 -7.57
CA GLY A 30 5.16 26.44 -8.26
C GLY A 30 5.17 26.28 -9.79
N GLY A 31 4.23 25.56 -10.39
CA GLY A 31 4.22 25.42 -11.85
C GLY A 31 3.81 26.71 -12.60
N ILE A 32 3.20 27.69 -11.91
CA ILE A 32 2.84 28.97 -12.54
C ILE A 32 4.06 29.89 -12.77
N GLU A 33 5.09 29.73 -11.95
CA GLU A 33 6.33 30.51 -11.95
C GLU A 33 7.39 29.92 -12.89
N ARG A 34 7.22 28.64 -13.28
CA ARG A 34 8.13 27.93 -14.18
C ARG A 34 7.92 28.37 -15.64
N ASP A 35 9.01 28.36 -16.41
CA ASP A 35 8.99 28.70 -17.83
C ASP A 35 8.11 27.75 -18.67
N TYR A 36 7.45 28.28 -19.71
CA TYR A 36 6.53 27.52 -20.55
C TYR A 36 7.24 26.43 -21.37
N ALA A 37 8.44 26.69 -21.87
CA ALA A 37 9.22 25.69 -22.60
C ALA A 37 9.66 24.55 -21.67
N ALA A 38 10.05 24.88 -20.44
CA ALA A 38 10.34 23.87 -19.41
C ALA A 38 9.10 23.01 -19.10
N LEU A 39 7.91 23.61 -18.96
CA LEU A 39 6.67 22.86 -18.74
C LEU A 39 6.30 21.97 -19.95
N THR A 40 6.61 22.41 -21.17
CA THR A 40 6.40 21.65 -22.42
C THR A 40 7.29 20.41 -22.45
N ALA A 41 8.58 20.55 -22.10
CA ALA A 41 9.51 19.44 -22.03
C ALA A 41 9.08 18.40 -20.98
N GLU A 42 8.65 18.86 -19.81
CA GLU A 42 8.16 17.99 -18.73
C GLU A 42 6.89 17.24 -19.14
N LEU A 43 5.90 17.91 -19.77
CA LEU A 43 4.69 17.25 -20.26
C LEU A 43 5.01 16.24 -21.38
N SER A 44 5.89 16.59 -22.32
CA SER A 44 6.32 15.66 -23.36
C SER A 44 6.98 14.41 -22.76
N LYS A 45 7.86 14.58 -21.77
CA LYS A 45 8.53 13.47 -21.09
C LYS A 45 7.53 12.58 -20.35
N ALA A 46 6.54 13.19 -19.69
CA ALA A 46 5.48 12.47 -19.01
C ALA A 46 4.60 11.66 -19.97
N LEU A 47 4.23 12.23 -21.14
CA LEU A 47 3.46 11.53 -22.17
C LEU A 47 4.24 10.34 -22.76
N SER A 48 5.54 10.51 -23.05
CA SER A 48 6.39 9.40 -23.51
C SER A 48 6.48 8.27 -22.49
N ARG A 49 6.52 8.61 -21.19
CA ARG A 49 6.45 7.61 -20.12
C ARG A 49 5.07 6.96 -20.09
N ALA A 50 3.98 7.72 -20.10
CA ALA A 50 2.62 7.17 -20.07
C ALA A 50 2.31 6.23 -21.25
N ALA A 51 2.90 6.46 -22.42
CA ALA A 51 2.79 5.58 -23.58
C ALA A 51 3.59 4.25 -23.42
N SER A 52 4.52 4.19 -22.48
CA SER A 52 5.33 3.00 -22.22
C SER A 52 4.59 2.02 -21.27
N PRO A 53 4.51 0.73 -21.60
CA PRO A 53 3.80 -0.28 -20.80
C PRO A 53 4.45 -0.53 -19.42
N ASP A 54 5.73 -0.19 -19.27
CA ASP A 54 6.52 -0.35 -18.03
C ASP A 54 6.02 0.56 -16.88
N THR A 55 5.27 1.61 -17.21
CA THR A 55 4.71 2.56 -16.23
C THR A 55 3.43 2.07 -15.56
N ALA A 56 3.00 0.83 -15.83
CA ALA A 56 1.88 0.20 -15.14
C ALA A 56 2.35 -0.53 -13.85
N PRO A 57 2.37 0.16 -12.71
CA PRO A 57 2.06 -0.51 -11.46
C PRO A 57 1.03 0.28 -10.66
N HIS A 58 -0.22 0.33 -11.11
CA HIS A 58 -1.34 0.59 -10.19
C HIS A 58 -2.69 0.03 -10.64
N ASP A 59 -2.87 -0.30 -11.91
CA ASP A 59 -4.04 -1.05 -12.42
C ASP A 59 -3.88 -2.56 -12.21
N LYS A 60 -3.28 -2.95 -11.08
CA LYS A 60 -3.44 -4.32 -10.60
C LYS A 60 -4.73 -4.27 -9.79
N PRO A 61 -5.74 -5.12 -10.05
CA PRO A 61 -6.83 -5.29 -9.10
C PRO A 61 -6.18 -5.51 -7.74
N ARG A 62 -6.39 -4.58 -6.80
CA ARG A 62 -5.92 -4.80 -5.43
C ARG A 62 -6.62 -6.09 -5.01
N GLU A 63 -5.86 -7.18 -4.91
CA GLU A 63 -6.42 -8.44 -4.45
C GLU A 63 -7.23 -8.12 -3.19
N PRO A 64 -8.49 -8.56 -3.12
CA PRO A 64 -9.29 -8.32 -1.93
C PRO A 64 -8.47 -8.88 -0.77
N ARG A 65 -8.00 -7.97 0.10
CA ARG A 65 -7.28 -8.37 1.31
C ARG A 65 -8.25 -9.25 2.06
N VAL A 66 -8.06 -10.57 1.97
CA VAL A 66 -8.75 -11.53 2.81
C VAL A 66 -8.34 -11.19 4.24
N HIS A 67 -9.17 -10.40 4.91
CA HIS A 67 -9.16 -10.29 6.35
C HIS A 67 -9.34 -11.71 6.84
N HIS A 68 -8.24 -12.38 7.20
CA HIS A 68 -8.28 -13.59 7.99
C HIS A 68 -8.90 -13.18 9.31
N GLY A 69 -10.23 -13.16 9.34
CA GLY A 69 -11.01 -13.18 10.56
C GLY A 69 -10.42 -14.32 11.35
N ARG A 70 -9.82 -13.97 12.49
CA ARG A 70 -9.37 -14.91 13.50
C ARG A 70 -10.59 -15.71 13.93
N GLY A 71 -10.89 -16.78 13.19
CA GLY A 71 -11.94 -17.73 13.49
C GLY A 71 -11.58 -18.41 14.79
N LYS A 72 -11.98 -17.82 15.91
CA LYS A 72 -11.86 -18.41 17.24
C LYS A 72 -13.02 -19.39 17.41
N GLY A 73 -12.98 -20.46 16.63
CA GLY A 73 -13.93 -21.56 16.70
C GLY A 73 -13.36 -22.72 17.53
N ARG A 74 -14.05 -23.00 18.65
CA ARG A 74 -14.23 -24.32 19.28
C ARG A 74 -12.98 -25.17 19.61
N GLY A 75 -12.66 -25.21 20.90
CA GLY A 75 -12.22 -26.45 21.56
C GLY A 75 -13.36 -26.97 22.43
N PRO A 76 -13.83 -28.23 22.29
CA PRO A 76 -14.76 -28.81 23.24
C PRO A 76 -14.00 -29.54 24.37
N ARG A 77 -14.75 -29.81 25.44
CA ARG A 77 -14.57 -30.85 26.47
C ARG A 77 -14.06 -30.37 27.82
N GLY A 78 -15.03 -30.16 28.71
CA GLY A 78 -14.82 -30.24 30.14
C GLY A 78 -14.56 -31.67 30.63
N GLY A 79 -14.24 -31.78 31.90
CA GLY A 79 -14.07 -33.04 32.62
C GLY A 79 -13.41 -32.80 33.97
N ALA A 80 -14.25 -32.62 34.99
CA ALA A 80 -13.85 -32.51 36.38
C ALA A 80 -13.20 -33.81 36.88
N HIS A 81 -12.06 -33.73 37.59
CA HIS A 81 -11.73 -34.69 38.63
C HIS A 81 -11.06 -33.97 39.81
N ARG A 82 -11.57 -34.33 40.98
CA ARG A 82 -11.48 -33.70 42.29
C ARG A 82 -10.52 -34.54 43.16
N SER A 83 -9.52 -33.88 43.77
CA SER A 83 -8.84 -34.19 45.07
C SER A 83 -8.09 -35.55 45.22
N PRO A 84 -7.20 -35.76 46.23
CA PRO A 84 -7.09 -35.03 47.51
C PRO A 84 -5.67 -34.69 48.02
N GLU A 85 -5.70 -33.98 49.14
CA GLU A 85 -4.62 -33.51 50.00
C GLU A 85 -3.80 -34.62 50.68
N SER A 86 -2.46 -34.40 50.77
CA SER A 86 -1.53 -34.56 51.94
C SER A 86 -1.36 -35.95 52.63
N PRO A 87 -0.37 -36.20 53.55
CA PRO A 87 0.92 -35.55 53.91
C PRO A 87 2.10 -36.54 54.26
N LYS A 88 3.25 -35.98 54.75
CA LYS A 88 4.39 -36.58 55.54
C LYS A 88 5.47 -37.26 54.67
N GLU A 89 6.77 -37.06 54.85
CA GLU A 89 7.62 -37.27 56.04
C GLU A 89 9.01 -36.63 55.75
N SER A 90 9.56 -35.76 56.63
CA SER A 90 10.77 -36.03 57.43
C SER A 90 11.81 -36.90 56.71
N ILE A 91 13.06 -36.48 56.50
CA ILE A 91 14.13 -36.70 57.49
C ILE A 91 15.35 -35.83 57.15
N GLN A 92 15.82 -35.19 58.22
CA GLN A 92 17.11 -34.58 58.50
C GLN A 92 18.31 -35.40 57.98
N GLU A 93 19.18 -34.81 57.16
CA GLU A 93 20.55 -35.34 56.97
C GLU A 93 21.49 -34.83 58.08
N PRO A 94 22.36 -35.71 58.64
CA PRO A 94 23.20 -35.43 59.78
C PRO A 94 24.54 -34.81 59.38
N GLY A 95 25.14 -34.06 60.33
CA GLY A 95 26.45 -33.47 60.16
C GLY A 95 27.63 -34.44 60.27
N ARG A 96 28.81 -33.80 60.20
CA ARG A 96 30.19 -34.23 60.50
C ARG A 96 31.01 -34.83 59.36
N PRO A 97 32.36 -34.77 59.43
CA PRO A 97 33.24 -34.38 60.56
C PRO A 97 33.54 -32.89 60.71
#